data_AF-A0A842QME9-F1
#
_entry.id   AF-A0A842QME9-F1
#
_cell.length_a   1.000
_cell.length_b   1.000
_cell.length_c   1.000
_cell.angle_alpha   90.00
_cell.angle_beta   90.00
_cell.angle_gamma   90.00
#
_symmetry.space_group_name_H-M   'P 1'
#
loop_
_entity.id
_entity.type
_entity.pdbx_description
1 polymer ?
#
loop_
_entity_poly.entity_id
_entity_poly.type
_entity_poly.pdbx_seq_one_letter_code
_entity_poly.pdbx_strand_id
1 'polypeptide(L)'
;MLKLKNIIKGSFSALINNYKLIWMPMLAEVLFLISFGFFISPLRNSIGRSLLNLGDIIITDSQKGTISLDSLFQSGYFKNIALLSFIAIILSYLLYCVFHGFIWNFTLNLVSRKKEKYPAYLKKFFLVNTIWFSLLIIYTLFSFIVSYIDILNQRLNTSFIVLAPFTNLLLVLILYFSFISYVQIHENRPKAVRNSLLLGIKRFKVLFYILLAFALFALIYILVGLINILSFALFILTGIIVIPFLMLWIRIFIKKLMDNI
;
A
#
# COMPACT_ATOMS: atom_id res chain seq x y z
N MET A 1 26.96 14.05 -2.11
CA MET A 1 26.16 15.10 -1.43
C MET A 1 25.60 16.15 -2.40
N LEU A 2 26.43 16.76 -3.28
CA LEU A 2 25.98 17.74 -4.30
C LEU A 2 24.84 17.24 -5.23
N LYS A 3 24.90 15.98 -5.68
CA LYS A 3 23.85 15.38 -6.53
C LYS A 3 22.48 15.29 -5.82
N LEU A 4 22.44 14.93 -4.53
CA LEU A 4 21.19 14.79 -3.77
C LEU A 4 20.52 16.15 -3.54
N LYS A 5 21.30 17.18 -3.21
CA LYS A 5 20.81 18.57 -3.07
C LYS A 5 20.12 19.05 -4.36
N ASN A 6 20.71 18.73 -5.51
CA ASN A 6 20.14 19.07 -6.82
C ASN A 6 18.85 18.29 -7.12
N ILE A 7 18.78 17.01 -6.74
CA ILE A 7 17.56 16.19 -6.88
C ILE A 7 16.43 16.75 -6.03
N ILE A 8 16.69 17.08 -4.76
CA ILE A 8 15.70 17.66 -3.84
C ILE A 8 15.20 19.01 -4.38
N LYS A 9 16.13 19.94 -4.69
CA LYS A 9 15.80 21.26 -5.25
C LYS A 9 15.02 21.13 -6.55
N GLY A 10 15.44 20.21 -7.42
CA GLY A 10 14.76 19.92 -8.67
C GLY A 10 13.36 19.37 -8.46
N SER A 11 13.12 18.57 -7.43
CA SER A 11 11.80 18.00 -7.12
C SER A 11 10.82 19.08 -6.65
N PHE A 12 11.28 19.98 -5.77
CA PHE A 12 10.48 21.15 -5.37
C PHE A 12 10.22 22.11 -6.53
N SER A 13 11.23 22.40 -7.36
CA SER A 13 11.06 23.26 -8.53
C SER A 13 10.03 22.68 -9.51
N ALA A 14 9.98 21.36 -9.69
CA ALA A 14 8.96 20.73 -10.52
C ALA A 14 7.54 20.94 -9.99
N LEU A 15 7.34 20.94 -8.68
CA LEU A 15 6.05 21.27 -8.05
C LEU A 15 5.71 22.76 -8.25
N ILE A 16 6.62 23.65 -7.88
CA ILE A 16 6.40 25.11 -7.96
C ILE A 16 6.04 25.52 -9.39
N ASN A 17 6.78 25.02 -10.39
CA ASN A 17 6.54 25.36 -11.80
C ASN A 17 5.21 24.82 -12.33
N ASN A 18 4.61 23.82 -11.66
CA ASN A 18 3.36 23.18 -12.07
C ASN A 18 2.27 23.31 -10.99
N TYR A 19 2.29 24.35 -10.15
CA TYR A 19 1.38 24.47 -9.01
C TYR A 19 -0.10 24.36 -9.38
N LYS A 20 -0.48 24.92 -10.55
CA LYS A 20 -1.85 24.85 -11.09
C LYS A 20 -2.32 23.44 -11.46
N LEU A 21 -1.40 22.49 -11.56
CA LEU A 21 -1.67 21.11 -11.96
C LEU A 21 -1.60 20.14 -10.77
N ILE A 22 -1.02 20.55 -9.64
CA ILE A 22 -0.84 19.71 -8.44
C ILE A 22 -2.17 19.27 -7.82
N TRP A 23 -3.23 20.07 -7.94
CA TRP A 23 -4.51 19.73 -7.33
C TRP A 23 -5.14 18.47 -7.94
N MET A 24 -4.82 18.11 -9.20
CA MET A 24 -5.37 16.93 -9.87
C MET A 24 -4.98 15.60 -9.19
N PRO A 25 -3.68 15.29 -8.97
CA PRO A 25 -3.30 14.09 -8.23
C PRO A 25 -3.75 14.14 -6.76
N MET A 26 -3.82 15.33 -6.14
CA MET A 26 -4.35 15.44 -4.77
C MET A 26 -5.83 15.07 -4.70
N LEU A 27 -6.64 15.58 -5.64
CA LEU A 27 -8.05 15.22 -5.75
C LEU A 27 -8.22 13.72 -6.02
N ALA A 28 -7.38 13.13 -6.86
CA ALA A 28 -7.40 11.70 -7.11
C ALA A 28 -7.07 10.87 -5.85
N GLU A 29 -6.15 11.32 -4.99
CA GLU A 29 -5.89 10.67 -3.70
C GLU A 29 -7.08 10.77 -2.74
N VAL A 30 -7.71 11.93 -2.65
CA VAL A 30 -8.90 12.12 -1.80
C VAL A 30 -10.06 11.26 -2.31
N LEU A 31 -10.32 11.26 -3.63
CA LEU A 31 -11.35 10.43 -4.24
C LEU A 31 -11.05 8.94 -4.09
N PHE A 32 -9.78 8.53 -4.13
CA PHE A 32 -9.38 7.16 -3.82
C PHE A 32 -9.76 6.80 -2.38
N LEU A 33 -9.40 7.63 -1.39
CA LEU A 33 -9.72 7.37 0.01
C LEU A 33 -11.23 7.30 0.26
N ILE A 34 -12.00 8.22 -0.32
CA ILE A 34 -13.46 8.23 -0.23
C ILE A 34 -14.04 6.97 -0.88
N SER A 35 -13.64 6.65 -2.12
CA SER A 35 -14.14 5.48 -2.83
C SER A 35 -13.77 4.19 -2.12
N PHE A 36 -12.52 4.07 -1.67
CA PHE A 36 -12.03 2.93 -0.91
C PHE A 36 -12.81 2.77 0.39
N GLY A 37 -13.00 3.84 1.17
CA GLY A 37 -13.82 3.82 2.38
C GLY A 37 -15.27 3.41 2.11
N PHE A 38 -15.90 4.00 1.08
CA PHE A 38 -17.29 3.74 0.72
C PHE A 38 -17.52 2.28 0.28
N PHE A 39 -16.66 1.73 -0.56
CA PHE A 39 -16.83 0.36 -1.09
C PHE A 39 -16.30 -0.73 -0.14
N ILE A 40 -15.18 -0.48 0.56
CA ILE A 40 -14.52 -1.52 1.37
C ILE A 40 -15.08 -1.57 2.80
N SER A 41 -15.54 -0.46 3.38
CA SER A 41 -16.06 -0.44 4.76
C SER A 41 -17.27 -1.38 4.97
N PRO A 42 -18.30 -1.39 4.10
CA PRO A 42 -19.43 -2.32 4.24
C PRO A 42 -19.00 -3.79 4.15
N LEU A 43 -18.05 -4.11 3.25
CA LEU A 43 -17.49 -5.45 3.11
C LEU A 43 -16.74 -5.87 4.37
N ARG A 44 -15.86 -5.00 4.88
CA ARG A 44 -15.13 -5.24 6.13
C ARG A 44 -16.07 -5.49 7.31
N ASN A 45 -17.11 -4.67 7.44
CA ASN A 45 -18.09 -4.83 8.52
C ASN A 45 -18.85 -6.16 8.41
N SER A 46 -19.21 -6.56 7.18
CA SER A 46 -19.91 -7.82 6.92
C SER A 46 -19.03 -9.05 7.16
N ILE A 47 -17.75 -8.98 6.78
CA ILE A 47 -16.72 -9.98 7.09
C ILE A 47 -16.55 -10.08 8.61
N GLY A 48 -16.40 -8.94 9.29
CA GLY A 48 -16.25 -8.88 10.75
C GLY A 48 -17.44 -9.52 11.48
N ARG A 49 -18.68 -9.20 11.08
CA ARG A 49 -19.88 -9.84 11.64
C ARG A 49 -19.90 -11.36 11.39
N SER A 50 -19.53 -11.79 10.19
CA SER A 50 -19.47 -13.22 9.86
C SER A 50 -18.38 -13.95 10.65
N LEU A 51 -17.24 -13.30 10.91
CA LEU A 51 -16.16 -13.82 11.76
C LEU A 51 -16.60 -13.94 13.22
N LEU A 52 -17.33 -12.97 13.76
CA LEU A 52 -17.89 -13.04 15.11
C LEU A 52 -18.87 -14.21 15.25
N ASN A 53 -19.84 -14.31 14.33
CA ASN A 53 -20.80 -15.42 14.34
C ASN A 53 -20.13 -16.79 14.21
N LEU A 54 -19.07 -16.88 13.39
CA LEU A 54 -18.28 -18.09 13.24
C LEU A 54 -17.49 -18.41 14.53
N GLY A 55 -16.98 -17.39 15.23
CA GLY A 55 -16.40 -17.53 16.56
C GLY A 55 -17.39 -18.06 17.61
N ASP A 56 -18.62 -17.55 17.61
CA ASP A 56 -19.67 -17.99 18.54
C ASP A 56 -20.04 -19.47 18.34
N ILE A 57 -20.05 -19.94 17.09
CA ILE A 57 -20.25 -21.36 16.76
C ILE A 57 -19.10 -22.20 17.31
N ILE A 58 -17.84 -21.80 17.09
CA ILE A 58 -16.66 -22.52 17.62
C ILE A 58 -16.75 -22.65 19.13
N ILE A 59 -17.10 -21.57 19.83
CA ILE A 59 -17.21 -21.56 21.29
C ILE A 59 -18.32 -22.54 21.73
N THR A 60 -19.48 -22.48 21.10
CA THR A 60 -20.61 -23.36 21.41
C THR A 60 -20.28 -24.84 21.16
N ASP A 61 -19.60 -25.15 20.06
CA ASP A 61 -19.18 -26.50 19.69
C ASP A 61 -18.07 -27.05 20.61
N SER A 62 -17.13 -26.19 21.01
CA SER A 62 -16.08 -26.56 21.97
C SER A 62 -16.62 -26.87 23.37
N GLN A 63 -17.65 -26.15 23.82
CA GLN A 63 -18.37 -26.45 25.07
C GLN A 63 -19.09 -27.80 25.02
N LYS A 64 -19.45 -28.29 23.83
CA LYS A 64 -20.07 -29.61 23.61
C LYS A 64 -19.05 -30.74 23.45
N GLY A 65 -17.74 -30.45 23.52
CA GLY A 65 -16.67 -31.44 23.37
C GLY A 65 -16.43 -31.91 21.93
N THR A 66 -17.02 -31.26 20.93
CA THR A 66 -16.88 -31.61 19.51
C THR A 66 -16.48 -30.38 18.71
N ILE A 67 -15.19 -30.14 18.52
CA ILE A 67 -14.73 -29.16 17.52
C ILE A 67 -14.65 -29.91 16.19
N SER A 68 -15.73 -29.86 15.40
CA SER A 68 -15.70 -30.40 14.04
C SER A 68 -15.30 -29.31 13.05
N LEU A 69 -14.23 -29.53 12.28
CA LEU A 69 -13.89 -28.66 11.15
C LEU A 69 -15.02 -28.60 10.11
N ASP A 70 -15.84 -29.65 10.03
CA ASP A 70 -16.98 -29.68 9.10
C ASP A 70 -18.06 -28.67 9.48
N SER A 71 -18.30 -28.38 10.77
CA SER A 71 -19.28 -27.36 11.17
C SER A 71 -18.85 -25.96 10.72
N LEU A 72 -17.54 -25.72 10.64
CA LEU A 72 -16.97 -24.47 10.12
C LEU A 72 -17.14 -24.32 8.61
N PHE A 73 -16.78 -25.34 7.82
CA PHE A 73 -16.89 -25.29 6.36
C PHE A 73 -18.34 -25.40 5.85
N GLN A 74 -19.22 -26.05 6.62
CA GLN A 74 -20.65 -26.10 6.33
C GLN A 74 -21.39 -24.85 6.80
N SER A 75 -20.81 -24.05 7.70
CA SER A 75 -21.39 -22.77 8.08
C SER A 75 -21.50 -21.85 6.84
N GLY A 76 -22.67 -21.24 6.63
CA GLY A 76 -22.84 -20.19 5.62
C GLY A 76 -21.89 -19.01 5.85
N TYR A 77 -21.42 -18.82 7.09
CA TYR A 77 -20.51 -17.75 7.48
C TYR A 77 -19.12 -17.87 6.86
N PHE A 78 -18.52 -19.06 6.84
CA PHE A 78 -17.21 -19.24 6.20
C PHE A 78 -17.26 -18.92 4.70
N LYS A 79 -18.30 -19.41 4.00
CA LYS A 79 -18.53 -19.10 2.57
C LYS A 79 -18.71 -17.60 2.34
N ASN A 80 -19.47 -16.93 3.21
CA ASN A 80 -19.66 -15.48 3.14
C ASN A 80 -18.35 -14.72 3.36
N ILE A 81 -17.52 -15.11 4.34
CA ILE A 81 -16.21 -14.50 4.59
C ILE A 81 -15.33 -14.63 3.34
N ALA A 82 -15.22 -15.83 2.78
CA ALA A 82 -14.40 -16.09 1.59
C ALA A 82 -14.87 -15.26 0.39
N LEU A 83 -16.18 -15.25 0.10
CA LEU A 83 -16.76 -14.49 -1.00
C LEU A 83 -16.55 -12.98 -0.83
N LEU A 84 -16.88 -12.43 0.34
CA LEU A 84 -16.73 -11.00 0.61
C LEU A 84 -15.26 -10.58 0.60
N SER A 85 -14.35 -11.42 1.09
CA SER A 85 -12.90 -11.16 1.03
C SER A 85 -12.42 -11.13 -0.42
N PHE A 86 -12.87 -12.07 -1.25
CA PHE A 86 -12.55 -12.09 -2.67
C PHE A 86 -13.04 -10.83 -3.40
N ILE A 87 -14.29 -10.40 -3.14
CA ILE A 87 -14.83 -9.15 -3.70
C ILE A 87 -14.02 -7.95 -3.21
N ALA A 88 -13.67 -7.89 -1.92
CA ALA A 88 -12.86 -6.81 -1.36
C ALA A 88 -11.46 -6.74 -2.00
N ILE A 89 -10.84 -7.89 -2.27
CA ILE A 89 -9.55 -7.98 -2.97
C ILE A 89 -9.67 -7.41 -4.39
N ILE A 90 -10.68 -7.82 -5.17
CA ILE A 90 -10.90 -7.32 -6.53
C ILE A 90 -11.15 -5.82 -6.53
N LEU A 91 -12.05 -5.33 -5.68
CA LEU A 91 -12.37 -3.90 -5.62
C LEU A 91 -11.16 -3.07 -5.19
N SER A 92 -10.42 -3.53 -4.18
CA SER A 92 -9.19 -2.87 -3.74
C SER A 92 -8.18 -2.77 -4.88
N TYR A 93 -7.99 -3.85 -5.64
CA TYR A 93 -7.10 -3.86 -6.79
C TYR A 93 -7.53 -2.90 -7.90
N LEU A 94 -8.82 -2.90 -8.26
CA LEU A 94 -9.37 -2.02 -9.29
C LEU A 94 -9.24 -0.55 -8.89
N LEU A 95 -9.70 -0.19 -7.69
CA LEU A 95 -9.60 1.17 -7.16
C LEU A 95 -8.15 1.62 -7.10
N TYR A 96 -7.26 0.78 -6.57
CA TYR A 96 -5.84 1.08 -6.51
C TYR A 96 -5.27 1.35 -7.91
N CYS A 97 -5.49 0.45 -8.87
CA CYS A 97 -4.92 0.60 -10.21
C CYS A 97 -5.45 1.83 -10.95
N VAL A 98 -6.74 2.15 -10.83
CA VAL A 98 -7.33 3.33 -11.49
C VAL A 98 -6.74 4.61 -10.90
N PHE A 99 -6.86 4.80 -9.59
CA PHE A 99 -6.45 6.04 -8.93
C PHE A 99 -4.93 6.19 -8.86
N HIS A 100 -4.20 5.19 -8.38
CA HIS A 100 -2.74 5.25 -8.32
C HIS A 100 -2.11 5.23 -9.71
N GLY A 101 -2.70 4.52 -10.67
CA GLY A 101 -2.27 4.57 -12.06
C GLY A 101 -2.38 5.98 -12.64
N PHE A 102 -3.47 6.71 -12.31
CA PHE A 102 -3.63 8.10 -12.73
C PHE A 102 -2.57 9.00 -12.08
N ILE A 103 -2.41 8.90 -10.75
CA ILE A 103 -1.46 9.72 -10.00
C ILE A 103 -0.02 9.49 -10.48
N TRP A 104 0.37 8.24 -10.72
CA TRP A 104 1.69 7.91 -11.23
C TRP A 104 1.88 8.38 -12.68
N ASN A 105 0.92 8.16 -13.57
CA ASN A 105 0.99 8.69 -14.94
C ASN A 105 1.17 10.21 -14.95
N PHE A 106 0.39 10.90 -14.10
CA PHE A 106 0.47 12.35 -13.95
C PHE A 106 1.85 12.79 -13.46
N THR A 107 2.33 12.14 -12.40
CA THR A 107 3.65 12.43 -11.81
C THR A 107 4.78 12.22 -12.81
N LEU A 108 4.73 11.14 -13.58
CA LEU A 108 5.73 10.84 -14.60
C LEU A 108 5.66 11.87 -15.72
N ASN A 109 4.47 12.27 -16.18
CA ASN A 109 4.30 13.27 -17.23
C ASN A 109 4.69 14.70 -16.81
N LEU A 110 4.68 15.01 -15.50
CA LEU A 110 5.18 16.29 -14.96
C LEU A 110 6.70 16.43 -15.05
N VAL A 111 7.43 15.31 -14.99
CA VAL A 111 8.89 15.31 -14.80
C VAL A 111 9.64 14.70 -15.99
N SER A 112 9.00 13.80 -16.71
CA SER A 112 9.62 13.05 -17.81
C SER A 112 9.50 13.80 -19.14
N ARG A 113 10.53 13.65 -19.98
CA ARG A 113 10.49 14.14 -21.36
C ARG A 113 9.54 13.33 -22.24
N LYS A 114 9.36 12.04 -21.93
CA LYS A 114 8.43 11.15 -22.63
C LYS A 114 7.09 11.18 -21.90
N LYS A 115 6.06 11.68 -22.58
CA LYS A 115 4.70 11.69 -22.06
C LYS A 115 3.93 10.49 -22.59
N GLU A 116 3.24 9.78 -21.70
CA GLU A 116 2.38 8.66 -22.07
C GLU A 116 0.91 9.01 -21.83
N LYS A 117 0.04 8.58 -22.75
CA LYS A 117 -1.41 8.75 -22.60
C LYS A 117 -1.93 7.80 -21.51
N TYR A 118 -2.81 8.31 -20.66
CA TYR A 118 -3.31 7.57 -19.49
C TYR A 118 -3.86 6.17 -19.81
N PRO A 119 -4.69 5.93 -20.85
CA PRO A 119 -5.21 4.57 -21.12
C PRO A 119 -4.12 3.54 -21.42
N ALA A 120 -3.06 3.94 -22.13
CA ALA A 120 -1.94 3.06 -22.43
C ALA A 120 -1.10 2.77 -21.16
N TYR A 121 -0.84 3.82 -20.38
CA TYR A 121 -0.15 3.69 -19.09
C TYR A 121 -0.93 2.80 -18.11
N LEU A 122 -2.24 3.00 -18.00
CA LEU A 122 -3.12 2.28 -17.08
C LEU A 122 -3.07 0.77 -17.35
N LYS A 123 -3.13 0.34 -18.61
CA LYS A 123 -2.98 -1.08 -18.97
C LYS A 123 -1.67 -1.66 -18.46
N LYS A 124 -0.55 -0.94 -18.65
CA LYS A 124 0.75 -1.37 -18.12
C LYS A 124 0.77 -1.38 -16.58
N PHE A 125 0.15 -0.38 -15.95
CA PHE A 125 0.04 -0.25 -14.51
C PHE A 125 -0.70 -1.44 -13.88
N PHE A 126 -1.86 -1.83 -14.43
CA PHE A 126 -2.57 -3.04 -14.03
C PHE A 126 -1.66 -4.27 -14.12
N LEU A 127 -1.03 -4.47 -15.28
CA LEU A 127 -0.22 -5.65 -15.56
C LEU A 127 1.00 -5.81 -14.63
N VAL A 128 1.65 -4.71 -14.25
CA VAL A 128 2.75 -4.70 -13.27
C VAL A 128 2.21 -4.93 -11.85
N ASN A 129 1.08 -4.30 -11.51
CA ASN A 129 0.48 -4.44 -10.19
C ASN A 129 -0.07 -5.82 -9.91
N THR A 130 -0.42 -6.64 -10.92
CA THR A 130 -0.84 -8.03 -10.66
C THR A 130 0.20 -8.78 -9.82
N ILE A 131 1.49 -8.61 -10.13
CA ILE A 131 2.57 -9.31 -9.41
C ILE A 131 2.71 -8.78 -7.99
N TRP A 132 2.82 -7.46 -7.83
CA TRP A 132 3.01 -6.84 -6.51
C TRP A 132 1.79 -7.02 -5.60
N PHE A 133 0.59 -6.96 -6.16
CA PHE A 133 -0.64 -7.18 -5.41
C PHE A 133 -0.81 -8.64 -5.00
N SER A 134 -0.44 -9.61 -5.84
CA SER A 134 -0.38 -11.02 -5.43
C SER A 134 0.62 -11.26 -4.30
N LEU A 135 1.81 -10.64 -4.36
CA LEU A 135 2.78 -10.70 -3.26
C LEU A 135 2.24 -10.05 -1.99
N LEU A 136 1.49 -8.95 -2.10
CA LEU A 136 0.83 -8.31 -0.96
C LEU A 136 -0.23 -9.22 -0.34
N ILE A 137 -1.04 -9.93 -1.13
CA ILE A 137 -2.01 -10.91 -0.62
C ILE A 137 -1.30 -12.04 0.13
N ILE A 138 -0.22 -12.59 -0.44
CA ILE A 138 0.58 -13.64 0.21
C ILE A 138 1.17 -13.11 1.52
N TYR A 139 1.70 -11.89 1.52
CA TYR A 139 2.18 -11.22 2.72
C TYR A 139 1.08 -11.08 3.77
N THR A 140 -0.13 -10.64 3.41
CA THR A 140 -1.24 -10.49 4.35
C THR A 140 -1.64 -11.82 4.97
N LEU A 141 -1.70 -12.90 4.18
CA LEU A 141 -1.96 -14.25 4.68
C LEU A 141 -0.87 -14.71 5.65
N PHE A 142 0.40 -14.52 5.29
CA PHE A 142 1.53 -14.88 6.16
C PHE A 142 1.54 -14.06 7.45
N SER A 143 1.28 -12.75 7.37
CA SER A 143 1.16 -11.87 8.52
C SER A 143 0.02 -12.28 9.44
N PHE A 144 -1.13 -12.70 8.88
CA PHE A 144 -2.24 -13.22 9.67
C PHE A 144 -1.85 -14.50 10.42
N ILE A 145 -1.19 -15.45 9.76
CA ILE A 145 -0.71 -16.69 10.39
C ILE A 145 0.27 -16.38 11.53
N VAL A 146 1.22 -15.47 11.30
CA VAL A 146 2.17 -15.04 12.33
C VAL A 146 1.45 -14.41 13.52
N SER A 147 0.53 -13.47 13.29
CA SER A 147 -0.26 -12.86 14.37
C SER A 147 -1.11 -13.88 15.13
N TYR A 148 -1.66 -14.88 14.45
CA TYR A 148 -2.42 -15.96 15.10
C TYR A 148 -1.52 -16.80 16.02
N ILE A 149 -0.34 -17.20 15.55
CA ILE A 149 0.66 -17.93 16.35
C ILE A 149 1.11 -17.10 17.55
N ASP A 150 1.36 -15.80 17.37
CA ASP A 150 1.74 -14.89 18.45
C ASP A 150 0.66 -14.81 19.54
N ILE A 151 -0.62 -14.74 19.16
CA ILE A 151 -1.75 -14.74 20.11
C ILE A 151 -1.85 -16.07 20.86
N LEU A 152 -1.66 -17.21 20.18
CA LEU A 152 -1.64 -18.52 20.84
C LEU A 152 -0.48 -18.62 21.85
N ASN A 153 0.71 -18.17 21.49
CA ASN A 153 1.88 -18.20 22.36
C ASN A 153 1.68 -17.33 23.62
N GLN A 154 1.08 -16.14 23.46
CA GLN A 154 0.72 -15.30 24.60
C GLN A 154 -0.23 -16.00 25.57
N ARG A 155 -1.16 -16.83 25.07
CA ARG A 155 -2.07 -17.61 25.90
C ARG A 155 -1.40 -18.82 26.56
N LEU A 156 -0.40 -19.41 25.90
CA LEU A 156 0.31 -20.61 26.37
C LEU A 156 1.56 -20.29 27.20
N ASN A 157 1.92 -19.01 27.37
CA ASN A 157 3.15 -18.54 28.04
C ASN A 157 4.44 -19.19 27.50
N THR A 158 4.47 -19.51 26.21
CA THR A 158 5.65 -20.08 25.54
C THR A 158 6.51 -18.98 24.93
N SER A 159 7.82 -19.00 25.21
CA SER A 159 8.78 -18.09 24.58
C SER A 159 9.11 -18.58 23.17
N PHE A 160 8.57 -17.89 22.15
CA PHE A 160 8.89 -18.17 20.75
C PHE A 160 9.65 -17.00 20.11
N ILE A 161 10.37 -17.28 19.02
CA ILE A 161 11.08 -16.27 18.22
C ILE A 161 10.06 -15.26 17.68
N VAL A 162 10.29 -13.97 17.93
CA VAL A 162 9.45 -12.89 17.40
C VAL A 162 9.57 -12.87 15.87
N LEU A 163 8.52 -13.29 15.16
CA LEU A 163 8.49 -13.33 13.70
C LEU A 163 8.09 -11.98 13.06
N ALA A 164 7.53 -11.06 13.85
CA ALA A 164 7.06 -9.75 13.38
C ALA A 164 8.12 -8.87 12.68
N PRO A 165 9.41 -8.84 13.08
CA PRO A 165 10.43 -8.10 12.33
C PRO A 165 10.64 -8.63 10.91
N PHE A 166 10.56 -9.96 10.73
CA PHE A 166 10.74 -10.60 9.42
C PHE A 166 9.57 -10.33 8.48
N THR A 167 8.33 -10.36 9.00
CA THR A 167 7.15 -9.99 8.21
C THR A 167 7.21 -8.53 7.80
N ASN A 168 7.58 -7.62 8.71
CA ASN A 168 7.72 -6.20 8.40
C ASN A 168 8.81 -5.93 7.36
N LEU A 169 9.94 -6.63 7.44
CA LEU A 169 11.00 -6.53 6.42
C LEU A 169 10.49 -6.96 5.04
N LEU A 170 9.72 -8.04 4.96
CA LEU A 170 9.13 -8.51 3.71
C LEU A 170 8.20 -7.45 3.09
N LEU A 171 7.35 -6.80 3.90
CA LEU A 171 6.50 -5.70 3.43
C LEU A 171 7.33 -4.55 2.87
N VAL A 172 8.38 -4.14 3.58
CA VAL A 172 9.30 -3.08 3.12
C VAL A 172 9.92 -3.42 1.78
N LEU A 173 10.33 -4.68 1.58
CA LEU A 173 10.90 -5.12 0.30
C LEU A 173 9.86 -5.10 -0.83
N ILE A 174 8.64 -5.60 -0.58
CA ILE A 174 7.54 -5.55 -1.55
C ILE A 174 7.26 -4.10 -1.97
N LEU A 175 7.12 -3.20 -0.99
CA LEU A 175 6.89 -1.78 -1.27
C LEU A 175 8.06 -1.17 -2.03
N TYR A 176 9.30 -1.38 -1.60
CA TYR A 176 10.49 -0.86 -2.27
C TYR A 176 10.54 -1.24 -3.76
N PHE A 177 10.42 -2.53 -4.08
CA PHE A 177 10.49 -2.97 -5.47
C PHE A 177 9.28 -2.53 -6.28
N SER A 178 8.08 -2.47 -5.68
CA SER A 178 6.89 -1.95 -6.36
C SER A 178 7.05 -0.48 -6.78
N PHE A 179 7.59 0.38 -5.91
CA PHE A 179 7.80 1.80 -6.19
C PHE A 179 8.84 2.02 -7.30
N ILE A 180 9.94 1.25 -7.31
CA ILE A 180 10.91 1.27 -8.40
C ILE A 180 10.24 0.83 -9.71
N SER A 181 9.46 -0.25 -9.66
CA SER A 181 8.75 -0.77 -10.81
C SER A 181 7.81 0.28 -11.42
N TYR A 182 7.11 1.06 -10.59
CA TYR A 182 6.20 2.12 -11.05
C TYR A 182 6.88 3.24 -11.83
N VAL A 183 8.11 3.59 -11.44
CA VAL A 183 8.92 4.57 -12.18
C VAL A 183 9.35 4.04 -13.55
N GLN A 184 9.48 2.71 -13.69
CA GLN A 184 9.93 2.05 -14.92
C GLN A 184 8.80 1.54 -15.80
N ILE A 185 7.53 1.81 -15.48
CA ILE A 185 6.36 1.29 -16.22
C ILE A 185 6.37 1.63 -17.71
N HIS A 186 7.07 2.70 -18.11
CA HIS A 186 7.24 3.02 -19.53
C HIS A 186 7.93 1.88 -20.32
N GLU A 187 8.71 1.03 -19.66
CA GLU A 187 9.30 -0.20 -20.21
C GLU A 187 8.30 -1.37 -20.12
N ASN A 188 8.12 -2.14 -21.20
CA ASN A 188 7.12 -3.23 -21.24
C ASN A 188 7.26 -4.29 -20.11
N ARG A 189 6.13 -4.92 -19.75
CA ARG A 189 5.84 -5.76 -18.56
C ARG A 189 7.00 -6.56 -17.94
N PRO A 190 7.66 -7.54 -18.62
CA PRO A 190 8.69 -8.34 -17.96
C PRO A 190 9.98 -7.55 -17.72
N LYS A 191 10.24 -6.52 -18.54
CA LYS A 191 11.42 -5.67 -18.38
C LYS A 191 11.26 -4.76 -17.17
N ALA A 192 10.09 -4.16 -16.92
CA ALA A 192 9.89 -3.30 -15.75
C ALA A 192 10.11 -4.03 -14.42
N VAL A 193 9.53 -5.22 -14.22
CA VAL A 193 9.71 -5.99 -12.97
C VAL A 193 11.14 -6.50 -12.84
N ARG A 194 11.69 -7.12 -13.90
CA ARG A 194 13.06 -7.62 -13.90
C ARG A 194 14.08 -6.49 -13.68
N ASN A 195 13.91 -5.36 -14.36
CA ASN A 195 14.79 -4.21 -14.22
C ASN A 195 14.67 -3.59 -12.84
N SER A 196 13.46 -3.57 -12.25
CA SER A 196 13.29 -3.08 -10.88
C SER A 196 14.03 -3.95 -9.85
N LEU A 197 14.02 -5.28 -10.02
CA LEU A 197 14.81 -6.20 -9.19
C LEU A 197 16.30 -5.99 -9.40
N LEU A 198 16.76 -5.97 -10.66
CA LEU A 198 18.18 -5.79 -10.99
C LEU A 198 18.73 -4.45 -10.49
N LEU A 199 18.00 -3.36 -10.69
CA LEU A 199 18.38 -2.04 -10.21
C LEU A 199 18.32 -1.95 -8.70
N GLY A 200 17.26 -2.49 -8.09
CA GLY A 200 17.08 -2.46 -6.65
C GLY A 200 18.20 -3.21 -5.90
N ILE A 201 18.69 -4.31 -6.47
CA ILE A 201 19.83 -5.08 -5.93
C ILE A 201 21.15 -4.37 -6.23
N LYS A 202 21.42 -3.99 -7.49
CA LYS A 202 22.70 -3.38 -7.88
C LYS A 202 22.94 -2.01 -7.23
N ARG A 203 21.87 -1.31 -6.87
CA ARG A 203 21.94 0.08 -6.40
C ARG A 203 21.27 0.23 -5.04
N PHE A 204 21.69 -0.58 -4.07
CA PHE A 204 21.17 -0.57 -2.69
C PHE A 204 21.19 0.81 -2.00
N LYS A 205 22.08 1.74 -2.39
CA LYS A 205 22.04 3.13 -1.90
C LYS A 205 20.71 3.84 -2.22
N VAL A 206 20.00 3.44 -3.27
CA VAL A 206 18.65 3.91 -3.60
C VAL A 206 17.64 3.47 -2.55
N LEU A 207 17.76 2.23 -2.04
CA LEU A 207 16.93 1.75 -0.93
C LEU A 207 17.05 2.68 0.27
N PHE A 208 18.26 3.08 0.65
CA PHE A 208 18.46 4.01 1.77
C PHE A 208 17.70 5.33 1.58
N TYR A 209 17.75 5.94 0.40
CA TYR A 209 17.03 7.20 0.13
C TYR A 209 15.52 7.03 0.05
N ILE A 210 15.04 5.90 -0.49
CA ILE A 210 13.62 5.58 -0.51
C ILE A 210 13.11 5.34 0.92
N LEU A 211 13.84 4.55 1.72
CA LEU A 211 13.55 4.33 3.13
C LEU A 211 13.57 5.64 3.92
N LEU A 212 14.52 6.54 3.67
CA LEU A 212 14.56 7.85 4.31
C LEU A 212 13.33 8.70 3.95
N ALA A 213 12.90 8.69 2.68
CA ALA A 213 11.68 9.37 2.26
C ALA A 213 10.43 8.79 2.95
N PHE A 214 10.35 7.46 3.09
CA PHE A 214 9.28 6.80 3.84
C PHE A 214 9.36 7.06 5.34
N ALA A 215 10.55 7.14 5.92
CA ALA A 215 10.73 7.48 7.32
C ALA A 215 10.28 8.91 7.62
N LEU A 216 10.58 9.85 6.71
CA LEU A 216 10.06 11.22 6.79
C LEU A 216 8.53 11.25 6.65
N PHE A 217 7.97 10.45 5.74
CA PHE A 217 6.52 10.29 5.62
C PHE A 217 5.90 9.74 6.92
N ALA A 218 6.49 8.69 7.49
CA ALA A 218 6.03 8.09 8.74
C ALA A 218 6.13 9.06 9.92
N LEU A 219 7.21 9.85 10.00
CA LEU A 219 7.37 10.90 11.00
C LEU A 219 6.26 11.95 10.86
N ILE A 220 5.98 12.42 9.64
CA ILE A 220 4.90 13.39 9.39
C ILE A 220 3.55 12.77 9.75
N TYR A 221 3.32 11.50 9.43
CA TYR A 221 2.10 10.79 9.81
C TYR A 221 1.92 10.72 11.33
N ILE A 222 2.99 10.41 12.08
CA ILE A 222 2.97 10.40 13.55
C ILE A 222 2.67 11.81 14.10
N LEU A 223 3.32 12.84 13.56
CA LEU A 223 3.06 14.24 13.95
C LEU A 223 1.60 14.63 13.68
N VAL A 224 1.03 14.21 12.54
CA VAL A 224 -0.39 14.40 12.23
C VAL A 224 -1.28 13.66 13.22
N GLY A 225 -0.91 12.44 13.63
CA GLY A 225 -1.61 11.69 14.67
C GLY A 225 -1.60 12.41 16.02
N LEU A 226 -0.49 13.03 16.41
CA LEU A 226 -0.40 13.86 17.61
C LEU A 226 -1.26 15.12 17.51
N ILE A 227 -1.31 15.76 16.33
CA ILE A 227 -2.18 16.91 16.07
C ILE A 227 -3.66 16.53 16.12
N ASN A 228 -4.04 15.31 15.74
CA ASN A 228 -5.42 14.83 15.84
C ASN A 228 -5.94 14.80 17.28
N ILE A 229 -5.07 14.54 18.25
CA ILE A 229 -5.40 14.62 19.67
C ILE A 229 -5.80 16.05 20.06
N LEU A 230 -5.20 17.05 19.40
CA LEU A 230 -5.43 18.48 19.68
C LEU A 230 -6.64 19.04 18.94
N SER A 231 -6.88 18.63 17.68
CA SER A 231 -8.00 19.13 16.88
C SER A 231 -8.32 18.23 15.68
N PHE A 232 -9.58 17.81 15.59
CA PHE A 232 -10.12 17.11 14.44
C PHE A 232 -10.05 17.93 13.14
N ALA A 233 -10.24 19.25 13.22
CA ALA A 233 -10.16 20.13 12.05
C ALA A 233 -8.74 20.17 11.48
N LEU A 234 -7.72 20.23 12.36
CA LEU A 234 -6.32 20.16 11.93
C LEU A 234 -5.96 18.79 11.36
N PHE A 235 -6.53 17.71 11.90
CA PHE A 235 -6.38 16.37 11.33
C PHE A 235 -6.93 16.28 9.89
N ILE A 236 -8.12 16.83 9.63
CA ILE A 236 -8.67 16.89 8.27
C ILE A 236 -7.76 17.68 7.35
N LEU A 237 -7.33 18.87 7.77
CA LEU A 237 -6.51 19.76 6.94
C LEU A 237 -5.16 19.12 6.59
N THR A 238 -4.50 18.52 7.57
CA THR A 238 -3.22 17.82 7.37
C THR A 238 -3.38 16.54 6.55
N GLY A 239 -4.42 15.75 6.80
CA GLY A 239 -4.71 14.53 6.06
C GLY A 239 -5.09 14.75 4.59
N ILE A 240 -5.80 15.83 4.28
CA ILE A 240 -6.28 16.13 2.92
C ILE A 240 -5.27 16.94 2.11
N ILE A 241 -4.50 17.83 2.75
CA ILE A 241 -3.61 18.75 2.03
C ILE A 241 -2.15 18.28 2.11
N VAL A 242 -1.64 18.07 3.33
CA VAL A 242 -0.20 17.84 3.55
C VAL A 242 0.20 16.45 3.07
N ILE A 243 -0.57 15.41 3.42
CA ILE A 243 -0.25 14.03 3.05
C ILE A 243 -0.23 13.84 1.52
N PRO A 244 -1.26 14.26 0.75
CA PRO A 244 -1.23 14.07 -0.71
C PRO A 244 -0.14 14.88 -1.41
N PHE A 245 0.12 16.10 -0.92
CA PHE A 245 1.22 16.91 -1.44
C PHE A 245 2.57 16.23 -1.21
N LEU A 246 2.81 15.72 0.00
CA LEU A 246 4.03 15.01 0.35
C LEU A 246 4.20 13.74 -0.49
N MET A 247 3.13 12.96 -0.68
CA MET A 247 3.14 11.77 -1.52
C MET A 247 3.49 12.09 -2.98
N LEU A 248 2.92 13.16 -3.53
CA LEU A 248 3.30 13.64 -4.87
C LEU A 248 4.79 14.02 -4.92
N TRP A 249 5.29 14.77 -3.94
CA TRP A 249 6.70 15.13 -3.85
C TRP A 249 7.61 13.90 -3.79
N ILE A 250 7.29 12.89 -2.96
CA ILE A 250 8.06 11.64 -2.85
C ILE A 250 8.13 10.93 -4.21
N ARG A 251 7.01 10.84 -4.95
CA ARG A 251 7.00 10.20 -6.27
C ARG A 251 7.89 10.94 -7.29
N ILE A 252 7.84 12.27 -7.30
CA ILE A 252 8.72 13.12 -8.13
C ILE A 252 10.19 12.90 -7.73
N PHE A 253 10.47 12.90 -6.43
CA PHE A 253 11.81 12.70 -5.88
C PHE A 253 12.38 11.34 -6.29
N ILE A 254 11.60 10.26 -6.15
CA ILE A 254 12.01 8.91 -6.55
C ILE A 254 12.28 8.86 -8.06
N LYS A 255 11.40 9.45 -8.88
CA LYS A 255 11.61 9.52 -10.34
C LYS A 255 12.93 10.22 -10.67
N LYS A 256 13.16 11.42 -10.11
CA LYS A 256 14.40 12.17 -10.34
C LYS A 256 15.63 11.44 -9.80
N LEU A 257 15.51 10.78 -8.65
CA LEU A 257 16.57 9.96 -8.10
C LEU A 257 16.94 8.85 -9.09
N MET A 258 15.97 8.13 -9.63
CA MET A 258 16.22 7.05 -10.58
C MET A 258 16.80 7.52 -11.92
N ASP A 259 16.42 8.70 -12.41
CA ASP A 259 16.96 9.27 -13.66
C ASP A 259 18.43 9.74 -13.54
N ASN A 260 18.93 9.97 -12.31
CA ASN A 260 20.27 10.52 -12.06
C ASN A 260 21.31 9.48 -11.65
N ILE A 261 20.97 8.20 -11.74
CA ILE A 261 21.83 7.09 -11.32
C ILE A 261 22.09 6.20 -12.53
#